data_AF-A0A7L2WYQ7-F1
#
_entry.id   AF-A0A7L2WYQ7-F1
#
_cell.length_a   1.000
_cell.length_b   1.000
_cell.length_c   1.000
_cell.angle_alpha   90.00
_cell.angle_beta   90.00
_cell.angle_gamma   90.00
#
_symmetry.space_group_name_H-M   'P 1'
#
loop_
_entity.id
_entity.type
_entity.pdbx_description
1 polymer ?
#
loop_
_entity_poly.entity_id
_entity_poly.type
_entity_poly.pdbx_seq_one_letter_code
_entity_poly.pdbx_strand_id
1 'polypeptide(L)'
;SSDSSTSRREYRVGQYVVDLVSFEQLVLPMLRNVNHGSDAEKKICVIDEIGKMELFSQAFIQAVRQTLTGSGTVVLGTIPIPKGKPLDLVEEIRSRKDVKVFNVS
;
A
#
# COMPACT_ATOMS: atom_id res chain seq x y z
N SER A 1 5.50 21.04 34.54
CA SER A 1 6.37 21.26 33.38
C SER A 1 5.65 20.79 32.15
N SER A 2 5.41 21.72 31.24
CA SER A 2 4.57 21.62 30.04
C SER A 2 5.10 20.56 29.08
N ASP A 3 4.35 19.46 28.96
CA ASP A 3 4.55 18.46 27.92
C ASP A 3 3.95 19.03 26.63
N SER A 4 4.81 19.43 25.70
CA SER A 4 4.43 19.97 24.41
C SER A 4 3.80 18.85 23.59
N SER A 5 2.48 18.67 23.71
CA SER A 5 1.71 17.78 22.86
C SER A 5 1.72 18.35 21.44
N THR A 6 2.75 18.00 20.66
CA THR A 6 2.69 18.08 19.20
C THR A 6 1.38 17.40 18.81
N SER A 7 0.42 18.14 18.27
CA SER A 7 -0.85 17.59 17.82
C SER A 7 -0.54 16.56 16.73
N ARG A 8 -0.41 15.28 17.11
CA ARG A 8 -0.33 14.19 16.14
C ARG A 8 -1.60 14.31 15.32
N ARG A 9 -1.48 14.69 14.04
CA ARG A 9 -2.62 14.63 13.12
C ARG A 9 -3.06 13.18 13.09
N GLU A 10 -4.18 12.91 13.74
CA GLU A 10 -4.80 11.59 13.69
C GLU A 10 -5.20 11.31 12.24
N TYR A 11 -4.73 10.18 11.71
CA TYR A 11 -5.12 9.71 10.39
C TYR A 11 -6.55 9.19 10.48
N ARG A 12 -7.52 9.94 9.94
CA ARG A 12 -8.95 9.62 10.05
C ARG A 12 -9.59 9.34 8.70
N VAL A 13 -10.49 8.35 8.70
CA VAL A 13 -11.40 8.04 7.59
C VAL A 13 -12.81 7.90 8.14
N GLY A 14 -13.64 8.91 7.91
CA GLY A 14 -14.97 8.98 8.54
C GLY A 14 -14.85 8.99 10.06
N GLN A 15 -15.50 8.04 10.72
CA GLN A 15 -15.47 7.87 12.18
C GLN A 15 -14.25 7.10 12.69
N TYR A 16 -13.45 6.49 11.81
CA TYR A 16 -12.34 5.61 12.17
C TYR A 16 -11.01 6.37 12.22
N VAL A 17 -10.15 5.96 13.16
CA VAL A 17 -8.74 6.38 13.24
C VAL A 17 -7.88 5.21 12.77
N VAL A 18 -6.88 5.49 11.96
CA VAL A 18 -5.92 4.51 11.47
C VAL A 18 -4.74 4.43 12.43
N ASP A 19 -4.53 3.26 13.02
CA ASP A 19 -3.31 2.95 13.75
C ASP A 19 -2.19 2.58 12.76
N LEU A 20 -1.49 3.60 12.30
CA LEU A 20 -0.40 3.42 11.34
C LEU A 20 0.76 2.59 11.87
N VAL A 21 1.08 2.69 13.16
CA VAL A 21 2.27 2.02 13.71
C VAL A 21 2.05 0.51 13.68
N SER A 22 0.89 0.06 14.17
CA SER A 22 0.53 -1.36 14.15
C SER A 22 0.42 -1.89 12.71
N PHE A 23 -0.14 -1.10 11.80
CA PHE A 23 -0.20 -1.45 10.37
C PHE A 23 1.20 -1.64 9.78
N GLU A 24 2.09 -0.65 9.92
CA GLU A 24 3.44 -0.68 9.36
C GLU A 24 4.29 -1.84 9.88
N GLN A 25 4.21 -2.12 11.20
CA GLN A 25 4.93 -3.23 11.82
C GLN A 25 4.52 -4.59 11.24
N LEU A 26 3.27 -4.73 10.81
CA LEU A 26 2.76 -5.95 10.21
C LEU A 26 3.12 -6.06 8.72
N VAL A 27 2.85 -5.02 7.93
CA VAL A 27 2.87 -5.13 6.45
C VAL A 27 4.27 -4.94 5.85
N LEU A 28 5.10 -4.06 6.42
CA LEU A 28 6.40 -3.72 5.83
C LEU A 28 7.36 -4.91 5.80
N PRO A 29 7.47 -5.76 6.84
CA PRO A 29 8.30 -6.95 6.77
C PRO A 29 7.86 -7.91 5.66
N MET A 30 6.55 -8.07 5.44
CA MET A 30 6.03 -8.96 4.39
C MET A 30 6.43 -8.48 2.99
N LEU A 31 6.26 -7.18 2.71
CA LEU A 31 6.62 -6.61 1.41
C LEU A 31 8.14 -6.64 1.17
N ARG A 32 8.96 -6.47 2.21
CA ARG A 32 10.43 -6.57 2.09
C ARG A 32 10.90 -7.99 1.79
N ASN A 33 10.29 -9.01 2.41
CA ASN A 33 10.66 -10.41 2.17
C ASN A 33 10.45 -10.84 0.71
N VAL A 34 9.42 -10.30 0.06
CA VAL A 34 9.16 -10.53 -1.38
C VAL A 34 10.36 -10.09 -2.23
N ASN A 35 11.01 -8.97 -1.86
CA ASN A 35 12.14 -8.39 -2.60
C ASN A 35 13.50 -9.07 -2.34
N HIS A 36 13.61 -10.00 -1.37
CA HIS A 36 14.90 -10.58 -0.95
C HIS A 36 15.20 -12.01 -1.43
N GLY A 37 14.23 -12.72 -2.01
CA GLY A 37 14.45 -14.08 -2.51
C GLY A 37 15.04 -14.12 -3.92
N SER A 38 15.79 -15.18 -4.24
CA SER A 38 16.47 -15.41 -5.52
C SER A 38 15.56 -15.22 -6.76
N ASP A 39 16.09 -14.58 -7.81
CA ASP A 39 15.43 -14.39 -9.12
C ASP A 39 14.98 -15.69 -9.80
N ALA A 40 15.42 -16.86 -9.31
CA ALA A 40 15.05 -18.16 -9.85
C ALA A 40 13.62 -18.59 -9.51
N GLU A 41 12.99 -18.02 -8.48
CA GLU A 41 11.67 -18.45 -8.00
C GLU A 41 10.62 -17.37 -8.26
N LYS A 42 9.59 -17.71 -9.07
CA LYS A 42 8.46 -16.82 -9.33
C LYS A 42 7.61 -16.71 -8.07
N LYS A 43 7.38 -15.49 -7.58
CA LYS A 43 6.58 -15.21 -6.38
C LYS A 43 5.25 -14.59 -6.75
N ILE A 44 4.24 -14.85 -5.93
CA ILE A 44 2.96 -14.14 -5.99
C ILE A 44 2.82 -13.35 -4.70
N CYS A 45 2.66 -12.04 -4.82
CA CYS A 45 2.37 -11.14 -3.71
C CYS A 45 0.90 -10.75 -3.78
N VAL A 46 0.15 -11.08 -2.73
CA VAL A 46 -1.27 -10.71 -2.63
C VAL A 46 -1.38 -9.51 -1.70
N ILE A 47 -1.99 -8.44 -2.18
CA ILE A 47 -2.27 -7.23 -1.40
C ILE A 47 -3.76 -6.93 -1.54
N ASP A 48 -4.54 -7.37 -0.57
CA ASP A 48 -5.93 -6.95 -0.50
C ASP A 48 -5.98 -5.52 0.04
N GLU A 49 -6.76 -4.69 -0.64
CA GLU A 49 -7.04 -3.29 -0.35
C GLU A 49 -5.82 -2.35 -0.32
N ILE A 50 -5.44 -1.84 -1.50
CA ILE A 50 -4.55 -0.67 -1.61
C ILE A 50 -5.43 0.57 -1.69
N GLY A 51 -5.84 1.06 -0.53
CA GLY A 51 -6.90 2.06 -0.38
C GLY A 51 -6.50 3.28 0.45
N LYS A 52 -7.50 4.10 0.78
CA LYS A 52 -7.27 5.39 1.45
C LYS A 52 -6.59 5.25 2.82
N MET A 53 -6.87 4.16 3.54
CA MET A 53 -6.38 3.97 4.91
C MET A 53 -4.88 3.62 4.91
N GLU A 54 -4.45 2.74 4.01
CA GLU A 54 -3.08 2.26 3.90
C GLU A 54 -2.15 3.37 3.37
N LEU A 55 -2.69 4.25 2.52
CA LEU A 55 -1.95 5.37 1.91
C LEU A 55 -1.60 6.51 2.89
N PHE A 56 -2.01 6.43 4.14
CA PHE A 56 -1.45 7.28 5.17
C PHE A 56 0.00 6.90 5.53
N SER A 57 0.40 5.64 5.29
CA SER A 57 1.78 5.18 5.47
C SER A 57 2.63 5.46 4.23
N GLN A 58 3.59 6.38 4.37
CA GLN A 58 4.58 6.62 3.31
C GLN A 58 5.50 5.42 3.11
N ALA A 59 5.83 4.70 4.19
CA ALA A 59 6.65 3.50 4.10
C ALA A 59 5.96 2.40 3.28
N PHE A 60 4.65 2.20 3.48
CA PHE A 60 3.87 1.25 2.72
C PHE A 60 3.81 1.63 1.23
N ILE A 61 3.56 2.90 0.91
CA ILE A 61 3.55 3.40 -0.47
C ILE A 61 4.87 3.05 -1.19
N GLN A 62 6.00 3.33 -0.54
CA GLN A 62 7.32 3.03 -1.12
C GLN A 62 7.55 1.53 -1.27
N ALA A 63 7.14 0.73 -0.29
CA ALA A 63 7.25 -0.72 -0.36
C ALA A 63 6.43 -1.31 -1.51
N VAL A 64 5.19 -0.87 -1.70
CA VAL A 64 4.33 -1.31 -2.82
C VAL A 64 4.95 -0.93 -4.17
N ARG A 65 5.48 0.30 -4.32
CA ARG A 65 6.17 0.72 -5.54
C ARG A 65 7.40 -0.15 -5.86
N GLN A 66 8.17 -0.52 -4.83
CA GLN A 66 9.32 -1.41 -4.97
C GLN A 66 8.86 -2.81 -5.40
N THR A 67 7.85 -3.37 -4.75
CA THR A 67 7.29 -4.69 -5.08
C THR A 67 6.76 -4.75 -6.51
N LEU A 68 6.11 -3.69 -6.99
CA LEU A 68 5.64 -3.59 -8.38
C LEU A 68 6.76 -3.38 -9.40
N THR A 69 7.93 -2.93 -8.98
CA THR A 69 9.10 -2.73 -9.87
C THR A 69 10.00 -3.97 -9.90
N GLY A 70 9.92 -4.83 -8.88
CA GLY A 70 10.73 -6.03 -8.77
C GLY A 70 10.46 -7.05 -9.88
N SER A 71 11.53 -7.64 -10.42
CA SER A 71 11.43 -8.80 -11.31
C SER A 71 10.99 -10.05 -10.54
N GLY A 72 10.35 -10.99 -11.23
CA GLY A 72 10.01 -12.31 -10.68
C GLY A 72 8.83 -12.33 -9.70
N THR A 73 8.20 -11.20 -9.40
CA THR A 73 7.00 -11.12 -8.56
C THR A 73 5.77 -10.73 -9.38
N VAL A 74 4.70 -11.51 -9.28
CA VAL A 74 3.38 -11.15 -9.75
C VAL A 74 2.58 -10.58 -8.58
N VAL A 75 2.08 -9.35 -8.71
CA VAL A 75 1.21 -8.74 -7.70
C VAL A 75 -0.24 -8.96 -8.08
N LEU A 76 -1.02 -9.54 -7.18
CA LEU A 76 -2.48 -9.59 -7.24
C LEU A 76 -3.01 -8.71 -6.11
N GLY A 77 -3.82 -7.71 -6.43
CA GLY A 77 -4.39 -6.88 -5.38
C GLY A 77 -5.67 -6.18 -5.81
N THR A 78 -6.33 -5.59 -4.82
CA THR A 78 -7.56 -4.83 -5.02
C THR A 78 -7.27 -3.33 -4.81
N ILE A 79 -7.79 -2.51 -5.72
CA ILE A 79 -7.73 -1.05 -5.64
C ILE A 79 -9.15 -0.50 -5.67
N PRO A 80 -9.45 0.60 -4.95
CA PRO A 80 -10.78 1.19 -4.97
C PRO A 80 -11.15 1.68 -6.38
N ILE A 81 -12.44 1.62 -6.70
CA ILE A 81 -12.98 2.29 -7.90
C ILE A 81 -12.77 3.80 -7.74
N PRO A 82 -12.31 4.52 -8.80
CA PRO A 82 -12.14 5.97 -8.75
C PRO A 82 -13.44 6.66 -8.32
N LYS A 83 -13.46 7.22 -7.11
CA LYS A 83 -14.57 8.02 -6.58
C LYS A 83 -14.01 9.14 -5.71
N GLY A 84 -14.39 10.38 -6.00
CA GLY A 84 -13.95 11.55 -5.23
C GLY A 84 -12.50 11.94 -5.53
N LYS A 85 -11.75 12.33 -4.50
CA LYS A 85 -10.35 12.78 -4.65
C LYS A 85 -9.47 11.59 -5.09
N PRO A 86 -8.65 11.75 -6.15
CA PRO A 86 -7.75 10.68 -6.58
C PRO A 86 -6.74 10.35 -5.48
N LEU A 87 -6.41 9.07 -5.41
CA LEU A 87 -5.37 8.54 -4.54
C LEU A 87 -4.15 8.25 -5.42
N ASP A 88 -3.07 9.00 -5.24
CA ASP A 88 -1.95 9.03 -6.18
C ASP A 88 -1.40 7.62 -6.51
N LEU A 89 -1.13 6.79 -5.49
CA LEU A 89 -0.64 5.42 -5.73
C LEU A 89 -1.65 4.54 -6.48
N VAL A 90 -2.94 4.71 -6.23
CA VAL A 90 -3.99 3.92 -6.90
C VAL A 90 -4.05 4.28 -8.38
N GLU A 91 -3.96 5.57 -8.72
CA GLU A 91 -3.92 6.02 -10.10
C GLU A 91 -2.62 5.59 -10.80
N GLU A 92 -1.49 5.62 -10.09
CA GLU A 92 -0.22 5.06 -10.58
C GLU A 92 -0.39 3.58 -10.93
N ILE A 93 -0.87 2.75 -10.00
CA ILE A 93 -1.08 1.30 -10.23
C ILE A 93 -2.01 1.08 -11.41
N ARG A 94 -3.11 1.82 -11.50
CA ARG A 94 -4.11 1.66 -12.58
C ARG A 94 -3.57 2.03 -13.96
N SER A 95 -2.69 3.03 -14.03
CA SER A 95 -2.16 3.55 -15.31
C SER A 95 -0.91 2.83 -15.81
N ARG A 96 -0.35 1.92 -15.01
CA ARG A 96 0.79 1.09 -15.37
C ARG A 96 0.48 0.18 -16.56
N LYS A 97 1.37 0.19 -17.56
CA LYS A 97 1.22 -0.61 -18.79
C LYS A 97 1.31 -2.13 -18.56
N ASP A 98 1.96 -2.53 -17.48
CA ASP A 98 2.15 -3.92 -17.05
C ASP A 98 1.07 -4.41 -16.07
N VAL A 99 0.08 -3.58 -15.74
CA VAL A 99 -1.03 -3.93 -14.85
C VAL A 99 -2.29 -4.21 -15.67
N LYS A 100 -2.94 -5.34 -15.38
CA LYS A 100 -4.27 -5.67 -15.90
C LYS A 100 -5.32 -5.38 -14.85
N VAL A 101 -6.22 -4.46 -15.15
CA VAL A 101 -7.30 -4.04 -14.25
C VAL A 101 -8.58 -4.79 -14.58
N PHE A 102 -9.20 -5.37 -13.56
CA PHE A 102 -10.51 -6.02 -13.67
C PHE A 102 -11.50 -5.25 -12.80
N ASN A 103 -12.59 -4.79 -13.41
CA ASN A 103 -13.71 -4.20 -12.68
C ASN A 103 -14.67 -5.33 -12.29
N VAL A 104 -14.97 -5.43 -11.00
CA VAL A 104 -15.91 -6.42 -10.45
C VAL A 104 -17.16 -5.67 -10.00
N SER A 105 -18.32 -6.10 -10.50
CA SER A 105 -19.64 -5.48 -10.29
C SER A 105 -20.68 -6.54 -9.95
#